data_AF-A0A433B2C9-F1
#
_entry.id   AF-A0A433B2C9-F1
#
_cell.length_a   1.000
_cell.length_b   1.000
_cell.length_c   1.000
_cell.angle_alpha   90.00
_cell.angle_beta   90.00
_cell.angle_gamma   90.00
#
_symmetry.space_group_name_H-M   'P 1'
#
loop_
_entity.id
_entity.type
_entity.pdbx_description
1 polymer ?
#
loop_
_entity_poly.entity_id
_entity_poly.type
_entity_poly.pdbx_seq_one_letter_code
_entity_poly.pdbx_strand_id
1 'polypeptide(L)'
;MSRIVKSILTWKSLPILLPSIVLLGLGPIALAKLNKDTVAVPGGLAFSEFKGYEQWEFISLSHGEKVVAAIVGNPAMIEAFKSGIPANGKQFPDGAKMAKIHWLPTKMEDAPGQPTVPGTLHDVDFMVKDSKRFADSGGWGYAQFEYDQTKDEFRPGTVNDIPPQENDAKCGFACHTLVESKDYVFTSYQKR
;
A
#
# COMPACT_ATOMS: atom_id res chain seq x y z
N MET A 1 74.94 21.81 -31.06
CA MET A 1 75.32 23.12 -31.63
C MET A 1 74.06 23.84 -32.09
N SER A 2 73.93 25.11 -31.67
CA SER A 2 73.37 26.24 -32.44
C SER A 2 71.85 26.41 -32.65
N ARG A 3 71.36 27.47 -31.98
CA ARG A 3 70.51 28.59 -32.48
C ARG A 3 69.00 28.42 -32.70
N ILE A 4 68.27 28.95 -31.72
CA ILE A 4 67.29 30.06 -31.79
C ILE A 4 66.89 30.53 -33.19
N VAL A 5 65.58 30.54 -33.49
CA VAL A 5 64.89 31.66 -34.17
C VAL A 5 63.46 31.81 -33.59
N LYS A 6 63.15 33.01 -33.09
CA LYS A 6 61.81 33.48 -32.71
C LYS A 6 60.95 33.69 -33.96
N SER A 7 59.70 33.24 -33.94
CA SER A 7 58.66 33.73 -34.84
C SER A 7 57.43 34.09 -34.03
N ILE A 8 57.09 35.37 -34.09
CA ILE A 8 55.92 36.01 -33.49
C ILE A 8 54.76 35.73 -34.45
N LEU A 9 53.74 34.99 -34.01
CA LEU A 9 52.46 34.93 -34.70
C LEU A 9 51.37 35.48 -33.78
N THR A 10 50.96 36.71 -34.07
CA THR A 10 49.79 37.37 -33.49
C THR A 10 48.53 36.66 -33.95
N TRP A 11 47.92 35.84 -33.09
CA TRP A 11 46.59 35.29 -33.36
C TRP A 11 45.53 36.33 -33.01
N LYS A 12 44.89 36.86 -34.05
CA LYS A 12 43.69 37.70 -33.94
C LYS A 12 42.58 36.85 -33.30
N SER A 13 42.00 37.37 -32.23
CA SER A 13 40.88 36.78 -31.49
C SER A 13 39.66 36.59 -32.39
N LEU A 14 39.26 35.33 -32.59
CA LEU A 14 37.99 34.96 -33.20
C LEU A 14 36.87 35.17 -32.16
N PRO A 15 35.75 35.82 -32.49
CA PRO A 15 34.62 35.93 -31.57
C PRO A 15 33.97 34.55 -31.40
N ILE A 16 33.97 34.04 -30.17
CA ILE A 16 33.28 32.82 -29.77
C ILE A 16 31.77 33.13 -29.73
N LEU A 17 31.03 32.65 -30.73
CA LEU A 17 29.58 32.58 -30.69
C LEU A 17 29.18 31.46 -29.72
N LEU A 18 28.79 31.83 -28.50
CA LEU A 18 28.15 30.93 -27.54
C LEU A 18 26.72 30.66 -28.03
N PRO A 19 26.31 29.39 -28.28
CA PRO A 19 24.92 29.09 -28.52
C PRO A 19 24.15 29.29 -27.21
N SER A 20 23.17 30.19 -27.23
CA SER A 20 22.21 30.38 -26.15
C SER A 20 21.44 29.07 -25.93
N ILE A 21 21.79 28.33 -24.87
CA ILE A 21 20.99 27.21 -24.41
C ILE A 21 19.71 27.79 -23.82
N VAL A 22 18.62 27.66 -24.57
CA VAL A 22 17.27 27.89 -24.06
C VAL A 22 16.98 26.77 -23.07
N LEU A 23 17.10 27.05 -21.78
CA LEU A 23 16.60 26.18 -20.73
C LEU A 23 15.07 26.19 -20.83
N LEU A 24 14.50 25.21 -21.53
CA LEU A 24 13.10 24.88 -21.42
C LEU A 24 12.86 24.49 -19.96
N GLY A 25 12.16 25.36 -19.23
CA GLY A 25 11.78 25.13 -17.84
C GLY A 25 10.95 23.86 -17.74
N LEU A 26 11.57 22.77 -17.31
CA LEU A 26 10.86 21.68 -16.67
C LEU A 26 10.41 22.21 -15.31
N GLY A 27 9.22 22.82 -15.28
CA GLY A 27 8.52 23.04 -14.02
C GLY A 27 8.37 21.71 -13.29
N PRO A 28 8.36 21.69 -11.95
CA PRO A 28 8.14 20.46 -11.22
C PRO A 28 6.83 19.84 -11.70
N ILE A 29 6.91 18.63 -12.27
CA ILE A 29 5.73 17.79 -12.47
C ILE A 29 5.24 17.53 -11.05
N ALA A 30 4.17 18.23 -10.65
CA ALA A 30 3.41 17.84 -9.49
C ALA A 30 2.86 16.45 -9.82
N LEU A 31 3.57 15.42 -9.39
CA LEU A 31 2.97 14.10 -9.23
C LEU A 31 1.79 14.35 -8.31
N ALA A 32 0.57 14.30 -8.84
CA ALA A 32 -0.64 14.30 -8.04
C ALA A 32 -0.42 13.22 -6.98
N LYS A 33 -0.18 13.66 -5.75
CA LYS A 33 0.09 12.75 -4.65
C LYS A 33 -1.21 12.00 -4.45
N LEU A 34 -1.24 10.70 -4.74
CA LEU A 34 -2.40 9.86 -4.48
C LEU A 34 -2.93 10.22 -3.08
N ASN A 35 -4.24 10.51 -2.97
CA ASN A 35 -4.90 10.94 -1.72
C ASN A 35 -4.68 9.95 -0.55
N LYS A 36 -4.17 8.74 -0.83
CA LYS A 36 -3.68 7.75 0.15
C LYS A 36 -2.98 8.35 1.37
N ASP A 37 -2.15 9.38 1.22
CA ASP A 37 -1.37 9.91 2.35
C ASP A 37 -2.18 10.81 3.32
N THR A 38 -3.43 11.15 2.98
CA THR A 38 -4.26 12.10 3.76
C THR A 38 -5.63 11.56 4.20
N VAL A 39 -6.03 10.37 3.76
CA VAL A 39 -7.33 9.78 4.09
C VAL A 39 -7.26 8.99 5.40
N ALA A 40 -8.31 9.09 6.21
CA ALA A 40 -8.46 8.36 7.47
C ALA A 40 -9.93 8.02 7.74
N VAL A 41 -10.18 6.91 8.43
CA VAL A 41 -11.50 6.63 9.01
C VAL A 41 -11.74 7.52 10.24
N PRO A 42 -12.94 8.09 10.43
CA PRO A 42 -13.33 8.84 11.62
C PRO A 42 -12.85 8.21 12.95
N GLY A 43 -12.13 9.00 13.75
CA GLY A 43 -11.64 8.60 15.08
C GLY A 43 -10.66 7.41 15.08
N GLY A 44 -10.12 7.04 13.92
CA GLY A 44 -9.48 5.74 13.73
C GLY A 44 -8.15 5.77 12.99
N LEU A 45 -7.98 4.83 12.06
CA LEU A 45 -6.75 4.63 11.30
C LEU A 45 -6.64 5.61 10.13
N ALA A 46 -5.45 6.20 9.97
CA ALA A 46 -5.08 6.85 8.72
C ALA A 46 -4.46 5.84 7.76
N PHE A 47 -4.77 5.99 6.47
CA PHE A 47 -4.18 5.17 5.42
C PHE A 47 -2.64 5.28 5.44
N SER A 48 -2.12 6.47 5.76
CA SER A 48 -0.67 6.72 5.91
C SER A 48 0.01 5.87 6.99
N GLU A 49 -0.71 5.31 7.96
CA GLU A 49 -0.14 4.39 8.96
C GLU A 49 0.31 3.06 8.35
N PHE A 50 -0.16 2.76 7.13
CA PHE A 50 0.14 1.56 6.36
C PHE A 50 1.01 1.87 5.14
N LYS A 51 1.64 3.04 5.09
CA LYS A 51 2.50 3.44 3.97
C LYS A 51 3.54 2.36 3.64
N GLY A 52 3.58 1.97 2.36
CA GLY A 52 4.45 0.91 1.86
C GLY A 52 3.93 -0.51 2.06
N TYR A 53 2.64 -0.69 2.40
CA TYR A 53 2.04 -2.02 2.50
C TYR A 53 2.15 -2.81 1.19
N GLU A 54 2.27 -2.13 0.05
CA GLU A 54 2.47 -2.78 -1.25
C GLU A 54 3.81 -3.55 -1.33
N GLN A 55 4.76 -3.30 -0.42
CA GLN A 55 6.02 -4.03 -0.29
C GLN A 55 6.04 -5.00 0.91
N TRP A 56 4.96 -5.10 1.68
CA TRP A 56 4.89 -6.01 2.82
C TRP A 56 4.86 -7.46 2.37
N GLU A 57 5.28 -8.37 3.25
CA GLU A 57 5.39 -9.79 2.90
C GLU A 57 4.00 -10.39 2.74
N PHE A 58 3.85 -11.22 1.71
CA PHE A 58 2.64 -11.96 1.43
C PHE A 58 2.27 -12.92 2.58
N ILE A 59 1.01 -12.93 2.99
CA ILE A 59 0.47 -13.85 3.99
C ILE A 59 -0.38 -14.93 3.31
N SER A 60 -1.41 -14.52 2.57
CA SER A 60 -2.40 -15.42 1.97
C SER A 60 -3.18 -14.74 0.85
N LEU A 61 -3.89 -15.55 0.05
CA LEU A 61 -4.94 -15.10 -0.86
C LEU A 61 -6.31 -15.43 -0.28
N SER A 62 -7.34 -14.72 -0.73
CA SER A 62 -8.74 -15.13 -0.55
C SER A 62 -9.54 -14.89 -1.82
N HIS A 63 -10.49 -15.77 -2.12
CA HIS A 63 -11.44 -15.62 -3.22
C HIS A 63 -12.85 -15.67 -2.62
N GLY A 64 -13.52 -14.52 -2.58
CA GLY A 64 -14.94 -14.43 -2.21
C GLY A 64 -15.84 -14.46 -3.45
N GLU A 65 -17.14 -14.35 -3.26
CA GLU A 65 -18.10 -14.38 -4.37
C GLU A 65 -17.93 -13.23 -5.37
N LYS A 66 -17.49 -12.05 -4.88
CA LYS A 66 -17.39 -10.82 -5.68
C LYS A 66 -15.98 -10.30 -5.89
N VAL A 67 -15.07 -10.60 -4.97
CA VAL A 67 -13.71 -10.02 -4.94
C VAL A 67 -12.67 -11.10 -4.70
N VAL A 68 -11.50 -10.90 -5.31
CA VAL A 68 -10.27 -11.63 -4.96
C VAL A 68 -9.38 -10.70 -4.16
N ALA A 69 -8.65 -11.25 -3.18
CA ALA A 69 -7.79 -10.46 -2.32
C ALA A 69 -6.40 -11.05 -2.13
N ALA A 70 -5.42 -10.17 -2.05
CA ALA A 70 -4.10 -10.46 -1.52
C ALA A 70 -3.99 -9.88 -0.11
N ILE A 71 -3.45 -10.66 0.82
CA ILE A 71 -3.30 -10.28 2.23
C ILE A 71 -1.80 -10.24 2.51
N VAL A 72 -1.32 -9.10 3.00
CA VAL A 72 0.09 -8.83 3.26
C VAL A 72 0.28 -8.32 4.69
N GLY A 73 1.46 -8.55 5.27
CA GLY A 73 1.76 -8.21 6.66
C GLY A 73 3.12 -7.54 6.84
N ASN A 74 3.18 -6.60 7.78
CA ASN A 74 4.44 -5.99 8.17
C ASN A 74 5.36 -7.04 8.87
N PRO A 75 6.66 -6.73 9.07
CA PRO A 75 7.59 -7.68 9.69
C PRO A 75 7.10 -8.25 11.02
N ALA A 76 6.51 -7.43 11.89
CA ALA A 76 5.98 -7.88 13.19
C ALA A 76 4.86 -8.94 13.03
N MET A 77 3.92 -8.73 12.10
CA MET A 77 2.85 -9.69 11.80
C MET A 77 3.42 -11.01 11.26
N ILE A 78 4.41 -10.92 10.39
CA ILE A 78 5.05 -12.08 9.76
C ILE A 78 5.86 -12.90 10.77
N GLU A 79 6.64 -12.23 11.62
CA GLU A 79 7.39 -12.88 12.70
C GLU A 79 6.43 -13.58 13.68
N ALA A 80 5.30 -12.95 14.01
CA ALA A 80 4.27 -13.56 14.83
C ALA A 80 3.75 -14.85 14.18
N PHE A 81 3.34 -14.81 12.91
CA PHE A 81 2.92 -16.01 12.18
C PHE A 81 4.00 -17.10 12.13
N LYS A 82 5.24 -16.75 11.83
CA LYS A 82 6.39 -17.69 11.78
C LYS A 82 6.65 -18.33 13.15
N SER A 83 6.37 -17.63 14.25
CA SER A 83 6.43 -18.16 15.62
C SER A 83 5.22 -19.03 16.03
N GLY A 84 4.25 -19.20 15.12
CA GLY A 84 3.05 -19.99 15.32
C GLY A 84 1.88 -19.22 15.92
N ILE A 85 1.92 -17.89 16.00
CA ILE A 85 0.77 -17.08 16.45
C ILE A 85 -0.29 -17.03 15.34
N PRO A 86 -1.60 -17.12 15.66
CA PRO A 86 -2.18 -17.33 16.98
C PRO A 86 -2.38 -18.81 17.32
N ALA A 87 -1.99 -19.74 16.45
CA ALA A 87 -2.20 -21.18 16.62
C ALA A 87 -1.51 -21.76 17.88
N ASN A 88 -0.48 -21.11 18.40
CA ASN A 88 0.21 -21.46 19.64
C ASN A 88 -0.47 -20.89 20.91
N GLY A 89 -1.66 -20.30 20.79
CA GLY A 89 -2.46 -19.76 21.89
C GLY A 89 -2.03 -18.38 22.38
N LYS A 90 -1.03 -17.75 21.76
CA LYS A 90 -0.63 -16.37 22.06
C LYS A 90 -1.36 -15.38 21.15
N GLN A 91 -1.43 -14.13 21.60
CA GLN A 91 -1.95 -13.01 20.83
C GLN A 91 -0.86 -12.39 19.95
N PHE A 92 -1.27 -11.70 18.89
CA PHE A 92 -0.36 -10.89 18.08
C PHE A 92 0.19 -9.71 18.91
N PRO A 93 1.46 -9.32 18.69
CA PRO A 93 2.07 -8.21 19.39
C PRO A 93 1.50 -6.87 18.91
N ASP A 94 1.51 -5.86 19.78
CA ASP A 94 1.25 -4.48 19.37
C ASP A 94 2.20 -4.06 18.24
N GLY A 95 1.66 -3.32 17.27
CA GLY A 95 2.36 -2.93 16.04
C GLY A 95 2.28 -3.96 14.91
N ALA A 96 1.71 -5.16 15.13
CA ALA A 96 1.38 -6.09 14.05
C ALA A 96 0.31 -5.47 13.13
N LYS A 97 0.58 -5.47 11.82
CA LYS A 97 -0.28 -4.83 10.80
C LYS A 97 -0.55 -5.78 9.64
N MET A 98 -1.76 -5.73 9.12
CA MET A 98 -2.15 -6.37 7.87
C MET A 98 -2.83 -5.39 6.94
N ALA A 99 -2.55 -5.53 5.65
CA ALA A 99 -3.34 -4.94 4.58
C ALA A 99 -3.96 -6.06 3.74
N LYS A 100 -5.23 -5.89 3.38
CA LYS A 100 -5.94 -6.78 2.47
C LYS A 100 -6.43 -5.95 1.30
N ILE A 101 -5.98 -6.32 0.11
CA ILE A 101 -6.17 -5.56 -1.11
C ILE A 101 -7.19 -6.32 -1.94
N HIS A 102 -8.33 -5.72 -2.27
CA HIS A 102 -9.41 -6.35 -2.99
C HIS A 102 -9.49 -5.88 -4.43
N TRP A 103 -9.69 -6.82 -5.35
CA TRP A 103 -9.96 -6.52 -6.75
C TRP A 103 -11.22 -7.24 -7.22
N LEU A 104 -11.91 -6.63 -8.18
CA LEU A 104 -12.87 -7.35 -9.00
C LEU A 104 -12.12 -8.39 -9.85
N PRO A 105 -12.49 -9.67 -9.78
CA PRO A 105 -11.83 -10.71 -10.55
C PRO A 105 -12.11 -10.56 -12.04
N THR A 106 -11.11 -10.86 -12.86
CA THR A 106 -11.24 -10.97 -14.32
C THR A 106 -10.59 -12.25 -14.82
N LYS A 107 -11.01 -12.75 -15.97
CA LYS A 107 -10.31 -13.83 -16.66
C LYS A 107 -9.15 -13.29 -17.48
N MET A 108 -8.04 -14.02 -17.49
CA MET A 108 -6.90 -13.77 -18.37
C MET A 108 -7.09 -14.56 -19.67
N GLU A 109 -7.72 -13.92 -20.66
CA GLU A 109 -8.17 -14.59 -21.90
C GLU A 109 -7.03 -15.16 -22.77
N ASP A 110 -5.84 -14.56 -22.68
CA ASP A 110 -4.65 -14.91 -23.46
C ASP A 110 -3.77 -16.00 -22.81
N ALA A 111 -4.10 -16.43 -21.59
CA ALA A 111 -3.37 -17.47 -20.88
C ALA A 111 -4.04 -18.86 -21.00
N PRO A 112 -3.25 -19.94 -21.13
CA PRO A 112 -3.77 -21.30 -21.09
C PRO A 112 -4.63 -21.54 -19.83
N GLY A 113 -5.84 -22.08 -20.02
CA GLY A 113 -6.78 -22.34 -18.92
C GLY A 113 -7.52 -21.12 -18.38
N GLN A 114 -7.28 -19.92 -18.93
CA GLN A 114 -7.99 -18.68 -18.62
C GLN A 114 -8.16 -18.42 -17.11
N PRO A 115 -7.04 -18.37 -16.34
CA PRO A 115 -7.11 -18.22 -14.90
C PRO A 115 -7.83 -16.93 -14.50
N THR A 116 -8.51 -16.98 -13.36
CA THR A 116 -9.05 -15.79 -12.71
C THR A 116 -7.93 -15.04 -12.01
N VAL A 117 -7.79 -13.75 -12.31
CA VAL A 117 -6.73 -12.86 -11.81
C VAL A 117 -7.32 -11.56 -11.24
N PRO A 118 -6.55 -10.79 -10.45
CA PRO A 118 -6.95 -9.44 -10.05
C PRO A 118 -7.17 -8.54 -11.27
N GLY A 119 -8.33 -7.86 -11.33
CA GLY A 119 -8.65 -6.85 -12.33
C GLY A 119 -8.65 -5.46 -11.71
N THR A 120 -9.82 -4.82 -11.72
CA THR A 120 -10.05 -3.49 -11.14
C THR A 120 -9.87 -3.49 -9.63
N LEU A 121 -9.07 -2.55 -9.10
CA LEU A 121 -8.97 -2.35 -7.65
C LEU A 121 -10.34 -1.90 -7.10
N HIS A 122 -10.81 -2.60 -6.07
CA HIS A 122 -12.09 -2.34 -5.42
C HIS A 122 -11.87 -1.50 -4.15
N ASP A 123 -11.16 -2.07 -3.18
CA ASP A 123 -10.89 -1.42 -1.90
C ASP A 123 -9.58 -1.96 -1.28
N VAL A 124 -9.17 -1.31 -0.19
CA VAL A 124 -8.11 -1.81 0.69
C VAL A 124 -8.58 -1.75 2.13
N ASP A 125 -8.50 -2.90 2.80
CA ASP A 125 -8.74 -3.04 4.24
C ASP A 125 -7.42 -3.03 5.02
N PHE A 126 -7.43 -2.39 6.17
CA PHE A 126 -6.33 -2.34 7.12
C PHE A 126 -6.76 -2.82 8.49
N MET A 127 -5.83 -3.47 9.18
CA MET A 127 -5.93 -3.73 10.61
C MET A 127 -4.57 -3.61 11.32
N VAL A 128 -4.58 -3.08 12.54
CA VAL A 128 -3.39 -2.95 13.40
C VAL A 128 -3.70 -3.36 14.84
N LYS A 129 -2.78 -4.09 15.46
CA LYS A 129 -2.81 -4.35 16.90
C LYS A 129 -2.24 -3.13 17.63
N ASP A 130 -3.06 -2.48 18.44
CA ASP A 130 -2.65 -1.47 19.41
C ASP A 130 -3.59 -1.59 20.62
N SER A 131 -3.15 -2.39 21.58
CA SER A 131 -3.91 -2.76 22.78
C SER A 131 -4.37 -1.57 23.61
N LYS A 132 -3.68 -0.43 23.52
CA LYS A 132 -4.02 0.79 24.26
C LYS A 132 -5.03 1.65 23.51
N ARG A 133 -4.79 1.88 22.22
CA ARG A 133 -5.64 2.73 21.37
C ARG A 133 -6.99 2.10 21.07
N PHE A 134 -7.03 0.76 21.01
CA PHE A 134 -8.20 -0.02 20.59
C PHE A 134 -8.64 -1.01 21.67
N ALA A 135 -8.59 -0.59 22.93
CA ALA A 135 -8.92 -1.43 24.08
C ALA A 135 -10.37 -1.95 24.07
N ASP A 136 -11.28 -1.24 23.40
CA ASP A 136 -12.69 -1.58 23.26
C ASP A 136 -13.02 -2.38 21.99
N SER A 137 -12.01 -2.79 21.23
CA SER A 137 -12.12 -3.66 20.05
C SER A 137 -11.08 -4.78 20.05
N GLY A 138 -10.86 -5.40 21.22
CA GLY A 138 -9.93 -6.53 21.36
C GLY A 138 -8.46 -6.16 21.12
N GLY A 139 -8.12 -4.87 21.21
CA GLY A 139 -6.81 -4.33 20.89
C GLY A 139 -6.56 -4.14 19.39
N TRP A 140 -7.59 -4.23 18.54
CA TRP A 140 -7.47 -4.09 17.09
C TRP A 140 -8.21 -2.88 16.55
N GLY A 141 -7.52 -2.07 15.75
CA GLY A 141 -8.15 -1.05 14.92
C GLY A 141 -8.35 -1.56 13.51
N TYR A 142 -9.46 -1.15 12.89
CA TYR A 142 -9.86 -1.53 11.53
C TYR A 142 -10.10 -0.29 10.66
N ALA A 143 -9.93 -0.43 9.36
CA ALA A 143 -10.35 0.56 8.38
C ALA A 143 -10.53 -0.06 7.01
N GLN A 144 -11.53 0.41 6.27
CA GLN A 144 -11.72 0.08 4.86
C GLN A 144 -11.67 1.38 4.05
N PHE A 145 -10.94 1.34 2.94
CA PHE A 145 -10.88 2.44 1.99
C PHE A 145 -11.32 1.98 0.60
N GLU A 146 -12.46 2.49 0.17
CA GLU A 146 -12.98 2.33 -1.18
C GLU A 146 -12.10 3.08 -2.18
N TYR A 147 -11.89 2.49 -3.36
CA TYR A 147 -11.14 3.12 -4.44
C TYR A 147 -12.06 3.65 -5.54
N ASP A 148 -12.01 4.96 -5.78
CA ASP A 148 -12.71 5.60 -6.89
C ASP A 148 -11.81 5.62 -8.11
N GLN A 149 -12.04 4.69 -9.04
CA GLN A 149 -11.27 4.59 -10.28
C GLN A 149 -11.34 5.84 -11.17
N THR A 150 -12.44 6.58 -11.09
CA THR A 150 -12.65 7.76 -11.94
C THR A 150 -11.84 8.95 -11.44
N LYS A 151 -11.62 9.02 -10.13
CA LYS A 151 -10.84 10.08 -9.47
C LYS A 151 -9.40 9.68 -9.16
N ASP A 152 -9.06 8.39 -9.23
CA ASP A 152 -7.79 7.84 -8.74
C ASP A 152 -7.55 8.20 -7.26
N GLU A 153 -8.59 8.02 -6.45
CA GLU A 153 -8.61 8.42 -5.04
C GLU A 153 -9.18 7.34 -4.13
N PHE A 154 -8.74 7.36 -2.88
CA PHE A 154 -9.33 6.57 -1.81
C PHE A 154 -10.29 7.43 -0.99
N ARG A 155 -11.33 6.79 -0.46
CA ARG A 155 -12.21 7.37 0.58
C ARG A 155 -12.54 6.29 1.60
N PRO A 156 -12.89 6.65 2.84
CA PRO A 156 -13.46 5.68 3.77
C PRO A 156 -14.69 5.00 3.13
N GLY A 157 -14.83 3.70 3.39
CA GLY A 157 -16.09 3.00 3.17
C GLY A 157 -17.23 3.66 3.96
N THR A 158 -18.46 3.37 3.58
CA THR A 158 -19.67 3.88 4.22
C THR A 158 -20.78 2.85 4.14
N VAL A 159 -21.85 3.05 4.90
CA VAL A 159 -23.05 2.21 4.84
C VAL A 159 -23.78 2.26 3.49
N ASN A 160 -23.39 3.16 2.58
CA ASN A 160 -23.93 3.22 1.23
C ASN A 160 -23.14 2.37 0.23
N ASP A 161 -21.98 1.84 0.64
CA ASP A 161 -21.16 0.94 -0.18
C ASP A 161 -21.69 -0.50 -0.14
N ILE A 162 -21.13 -1.36 -0.98
CA ILE A 162 -21.58 -2.76 -1.11
C ILE A 162 -20.39 -3.71 -0.94
N PRO A 163 -20.34 -4.50 0.15
CA PRO A 163 -21.31 -4.54 1.26
C PRO A 163 -21.27 -3.26 2.12
N PRO A 164 -22.37 -2.92 2.80
CA PRO A 164 -22.40 -1.75 3.67
C PRO A 164 -21.45 -1.96 4.86
N GLN A 165 -20.59 -0.98 5.13
CA GLN A 165 -19.67 -1.00 6.27
C GLN A 165 -19.66 0.35 6.99
N GLU A 166 -19.61 0.29 8.32
CA GLU A 166 -19.32 1.47 9.13
C GLU A 166 -17.88 1.93 8.90
N ASN A 167 -17.56 3.15 9.34
CA ASN A 167 -16.29 3.78 8.99
C ASN A 167 -15.55 4.38 10.18
N ASP A 168 -15.76 3.86 11.38
CA ASP A 168 -14.88 4.12 12.51
C ASP A 168 -13.84 2.98 12.65
N ALA A 169 -12.91 3.12 13.61
CA ALA A 169 -11.91 2.07 13.87
C ALA A 169 -12.48 0.74 14.39
N LYS A 170 -13.78 0.68 14.71
CA LYS A 170 -14.46 -0.50 15.24
C LYS A 170 -15.30 -1.22 14.19
N CYS A 171 -15.39 -0.69 12.97
CA CYS A 171 -16.23 -1.25 11.91
C CYS A 171 -16.02 -2.75 11.70
N GLY A 172 -14.78 -3.22 11.76
CA GLY A 172 -14.42 -4.64 11.61
C GLY A 172 -14.58 -5.49 12.88
N PHE A 173 -14.72 -4.88 14.07
CA PHE A 173 -14.62 -5.61 15.34
C PHE A 173 -15.75 -6.63 15.52
N ALA A 174 -16.98 -6.26 15.18
CA ALA A 174 -18.13 -7.17 15.29
C ALA A 174 -17.93 -8.44 14.42
N CYS A 175 -17.47 -8.27 13.18
CA CYS A 175 -17.20 -9.39 12.28
C CYS A 175 -16.00 -10.23 12.75
N HIS A 176 -14.94 -9.59 13.21
CA HIS A 176 -13.72 -10.27 13.64
C HIS A 176 -13.84 -10.96 15.02
N THR A 177 -14.84 -10.60 15.83
CA THR A 177 -15.16 -11.30 17.09
C THR A 177 -15.54 -12.77 16.87
N LEU A 178 -16.03 -13.14 15.67
CA LEU A 178 -16.29 -14.53 15.29
C LEU A 178 -15.06 -15.44 15.40
N VAL A 179 -13.86 -14.85 15.34
CA VAL A 179 -12.57 -15.54 15.49
C VAL A 179 -11.74 -14.95 16.62
N GLU A 180 -12.39 -14.52 17.70
CA GLU A 180 -11.72 -14.05 18.93
C GLU A 180 -10.67 -15.06 19.44
N SER A 181 -10.95 -16.36 19.34
CA SER A 181 -10.01 -17.43 19.70
C SER A 181 -8.74 -17.48 18.85
N LYS A 182 -8.71 -16.75 17.72
CA LYS A 182 -7.55 -16.54 16.85
C LYS A 182 -7.03 -15.11 16.95
N ASP A 183 -7.24 -14.46 18.09
CA ASP A 183 -6.93 -13.06 18.34
C ASP A 183 -7.50 -12.14 17.25
N TYR A 184 -8.77 -12.38 16.87
CA TYR A 184 -9.52 -11.58 15.91
C TYR A 184 -8.96 -11.58 14.48
N VAL A 185 -8.12 -12.56 14.10
CA VAL A 185 -7.57 -12.69 12.75
C VAL A 185 -8.10 -13.95 12.05
N PHE A 186 -8.85 -13.78 10.96
CA PHE A 186 -9.33 -14.90 10.14
C PHE A 186 -8.21 -15.58 9.35
N THR A 187 -7.26 -14.79 8.86
CA THR A 187 -6.22 -15.24 7.93
C THR A 187 -5.26 -16.20 8.63
N SER A 188 -5.01 -17.33 7.98
CA SER A 188 -3.98 -18.28 8.40
C SER A 188 -2.74 -18.13 7.53
N TYR A 189 -1.57 -18.33 8.12
CA TYR A 189 -0.30 -18.30 7.42
C TYR A 189 0.10 -19.72 7.02
N GLN A 190 -0.15 -20.06 5.75
CA GLN A 190 0.07 -21.41 5.24
C GLN A 190 1.55 -21.69 5.01
N LYS A 191 1.92 -22.97 5.12
CA LYS A 191 3.26 -23.45 4.76
C LYS A 191 3.51 -23.17 3.28
N ARG A 192 4.67 -22.60 2.99
CA ARG A 192 5.15 -22.27 1.65
C ARG A 192 6.65 -22.52 1.56
#